data_AF-A0A418QRL3-F1
#
_entry.id   AF-A0A418QRL3-F1
#
_cell.length_a   1.000
_cell.length_b   1.000
_cell.length_c   1.000
_cell.angle_alpha   90.00
_cell.angle_beta   90.00
_cell.angle_gamma   90.00
#
_symmetry.space_group_name_H-M   'P 1'
#
loop_
_entity.id
_entity.type
_entity.pdbx_description
1 polymer ?
#
loop_
_entity_poly.entity_id
_entity_poly.type
_entity_poly.pdbx_seq_one_letter_code
_entity_poly.pdbx_strand_id
1 'polypeptide(L)'
;MKHATLLLAALLGLSQCKKKDPDPLSQLPPATQTGANTFGCLIDGKAWTPKGRVGLGDNLYFEYDPTFNGGTLGVQVYRVGDGRKQYIEVVQLSETV
;
A
#
# COMPACT_ATOMS: atom_id res chain seq x y z
N MET A 1 -14.80 -48.54 18.28
CA MET A 1 -14.62 -47.84 16.99
C MET A 1 -15.44 -46.53 16.85
N LYS A 2 -16.53 -46.34 17.61
CA LYS A 2 -17.42 -45.15 17.52
C LYS A 2 -16.74 -43.81 17.90
N HIS A 3 -15.81 -43.85 18.86
CA HIS A 3 -15.06 -42.66 19.30
C HIS A 3 -14.02 -42.17 18.29
N ALA A 4 -13.44 -43.07 17.50
CA ALA A 4 -12.48 -42.72 16.46
C ALA A 4 -13.13 -41.95 15.31
N THR A 5 -14.38 -42.30 14.97
CA THR A 5 -15.18 -41.59 13.96
C THR A 5 -15.53 -40.16 14.41
N LEU A 6 -15.82 -39.96 15.71
CA LEU A 6 -16.12 -38.64 16.28
C LEU A 6 -14.89 -37.72 16.31
N LEU A 7 -13.72 -38.28 16.63
CA LEU A 7 -12.43 -37.57 16.59
C LEU A 7 -12.05 -37.13 15.16
N LEU A 8 -12.25 -38.00 14.17
CA LEU A 8 -11.98 -37.68 12.78
C LEU A 8 -12.89 -36.57 12.26
N ALA A 9 -14.18 -36.59 12.62
CA ALA A 9 -15.13 -35.53 12.28
C ALA A 9 -14.77 -34.17 12.91
N ALA A 10 -14.25 -34.15 14.14
CA ALA A 10 -13.79 -32.92 14.79
C ALA A 10 -12.56 -32.30 14.08
N LEU A 11 -11.62 -33.13 13.64
CA LEU A 11 -10.43 -32.71 12.88
C LEU A 11 -10.78 -32.13 11.50
N LEU A 12 -11.82 -32.66 10.84
CA LEU A 12 -12.35 -32.15 9.57
C LEU A 12 -13.07 -30.79 9.71
N GLY A 13 -13.64 -30.49 10.87
CA GLY A 13 -14.26 -29.18 11.16
C GLY A 13 -13.24 -28.05 11.34
N LEU A 14 -12.03 -28.38 11.81
CA LEU A 14 -10.96 -27.41 12.07
C LEU A 14 -10.18 -26.99 10.81
N SER A 15 -10.28 -27.74 9.70
CA SER A 15 -9.54 -27.48 8.46
C SER A 15 -10.22 -26.47 7.52
N GLN A 16 -11.44 -26.02 7.83
CA GLN A 16 -12.23 -25.15 6.92
C GLN A 16 -12.15 -23.65 7.23
N CYS A 17 -11.45 -23.23 8.28
CA CYS A 17 -11.24 -21.80 8.56
C CYS A 17 -10.04 -21.24 7.76
N LYS A 18 -10.23 -21.01 6.46
CA LYS A 18 -9.36 -20.07 5.73
C LYS A 18 -9.83 -18.66 6.03
N LYS A 19 -9.04 -17.89 6.77
CA LYS A 19 -9.24 -16.44 6.87
C LYS A 19 -9.18 -15.90 5.44
N LYS A 20 -10.22 -15.18 5.03
CA LYS A 20 -10.15 -14.41 3.78
C LYS A 20 -9.10 -13.33 4.00
N ASP A 21 -8.17 -13.20 3.04
CA ASP A 21 -7.27 -12.07 3.05
C ASP A 21 -8.12 -10.79 2.93
N PRO A 22 -7.80 -9.74 3.69
CA PRO A 22 -8.51 -8.48 3.61
C PRO A 22 -8.34 -7.87 2.22
N ASP A 23 -9.40 -7.21 1.73
CA ASP A 23 -9.36 -6.46 0.47
C ASP A 23 -8.16 -5.50 0.46
N PRO A 24 -7.25 -5.59 -0.52
CA PRO A 24 -6.08 -4.72 -0.60
C PRO A 24 -6.41 -3.23 -0.52
N LEU A 25 -7.53 -2.77 -1.07
CA LEU A 25 -7.94 -1.37 -0.97
C LEU A 25 -8.27 -0.95 0.47
N SER A 26 -8.90 -1.84 1.23
CA SER A 26 -9.24 -1.59 2.64
C SER A 26 -8.02 -1.44 3.56
N GLN A 27 -6.84 -1.83 3.09
CA GLN A 27 -5.58 -1.72 3.81
C GLN A 27 -4.85 -0.39 3.53
N LEU A 28 -5.34 0.42 2.58
CA LEU A 28 -4.77 1.73 2.29
C LEU A 28 -5.29 2.79 3.28
N PRO A 29 -4.50 3.83 3.57
CA PRO A 29 -4.98 4.97 4.33
C PRO A 29 -6.16 5.65 3.62
N PRO A 30 -7.13 6.22 4.34
CA PRO A 30 -8.17 7.02 3.72
C PRO A 30 -7.56 8.26 3.05
N ALA A 31 -8.14 8.67 1.91
CA ALA A 31 -7.77 9.91 1.26
C ALA A 31 -8.09 11.10 2.18
N THR A 32 -7.15 12.04 2.31
CA THR A 32 -7.33 13.24 3.14
C THR A 32 -7.29 14.49 2.27
N GLN A 33 -8.11 15.48 2.62
CA GLN A 33 -8.09 16.81 1.99
C GLN A 33 -7.20 17.81 2.74
N THR A 34 -6.75 17.46 3.94
CA THR A 34 -5.92 18.31 4.80
C THR A 34 -4.42 18.10 4.63
N GLY A 35 -4.01 17.23 3.70
CA GLY A 35 -2.59 16.94 3.47
C GLY A 35 -1.93 16.20 4.63
N ALA A 36 -2.63 15.23 5.25
CA ALA A 36 -2.13 14.49 6.42
C ALA A 36 -0.91 13.57 6.12
N ASN A 37 -0.31 13.67 4.93
CA ASN A 37 0.84 12.87 4.50
C ASN A 37 0.60 11.34 4.52
N THR A 38 -0.63 10.91 4.24
CA THR A 38 -1.07 9.51 4.29
C THR A 38 -1.11 8.83 2.91
N PHE A 39 -0.01 8.89 2.15
CA PHE A 39 0.05 8.24 0.83
C PHE A 39 -0.12 6.70 0.91
N GLY A 40 -0.82 6.12 -0.05
CA GLY A 40 -0.89 4.68 -0.27
C GLY A 40 -1.36 4.34 -1.68
N CYS A 41 -0.91 3.22 -2.23
CA CYS A 41 -1.29 2.76 -3.57
C CYS A 41 -1.28 1.22 -3.64
N LEU A 42 -1.84 0.66 -4.72
CA LEU A 42 -1.70 -0.75 -5.01
C LEU A 42 -0.52 -0.95 -5.98
N ILE A 43 0.40 -1.84 -5.62
CA ILE A 43 1.44 -2.35 -6.52
C ILE A 43 1.12 -3.81 -6.79
N ASP A 44 0.88 -4.17 -8.05
CA ASP A 44 0.48 -5.52 -8.46
C ASP A 44 -0.70 -6.06 -7.64
N GLY A 45 -1.70 -5.20 -7.39
CA GLY A 45 -2.89 -5.53 -6.61
C GLY A 45 -2.66 -5.67 -5.10
N LYS A 46 -1.46 -5.37 -4.58
CA LYS A 46 -1.13 -5.43 -3.15
C LYS A 46 -1.00 -4.05 -2.56
N ALA A 47 -1.56 -3.87 -1.36
CA ALA A 47 -1.48 -2.63 -0.62
C ALA A 47 -0.03 -2.23 -0.33
N TRP A 48 0.31 -0.99 -0.67
CA TRP A 48 1.61 -0.40 -0.46
C TRP A 48 1.48 0.99 0.18
N THR A 49 2.29 1.22 1.20
CA THR A 49 2.34 2.45 2.00
C THR A 49 3.79 2.82 2.30
N PRO A 50 4.16 4.10 2.36
CA PRO A 50 5.52 4.49 2.70
C PRO A 50 5.89 4.00 4.11
N LYS A 51 7.18 3.69 4.31
CA LYS A 51 7.76 3.44 5.65
C LYS A 51 8.89 4.42 5.98
N GLY A 52 9.03 5.46 5.16
CA GLY A 52 10.13 6.40 5.25
C GLY A 52 11.46 5.85 4.78
N ARG A 53 12.49 6.68 4.94
CA ARG A 53 13.89 6.41 4.60
C ARG A 53 14.75 6.34 5.86
N VAL A 54 15.89 5.66 5.76
CA VAL A 54 16.92 5.66 6.79
C VAL A 54 17.87 6.83 6.51
N GLY A 55 18.01 7.76 7.46
CA GLY A 55 18.88 8.95 7.34
C GLY A 55 18.11 10.27 7.46
N LEU A 56 18.72 11.37 7.00
CA LEU A 56 18.16 12.72 7.12
C LEU A 56 17.26 13.10 5.91
N GLY A 57 16.13 13.75 6.22
CA GLY A 57 15.18 14.46 5.34
C GLY A 57 13.87 13.72 5.02
N ASP A 58 13.07 14.26 4.09
CA ASP A 58 11.63 13.98 3.99
C ASP A 58 11.25 12.56 3.54
N ASN A 59 10.38 11.91 4.33
CA ASN A 59 9.86 10.58 4.00
C ASN A 59 8.83 10.59 2.87
N LEU A 60 8.31 11.78 2.57
CA LEU A 60 7.28 12.04 1.59
C LEU A 60 7.50 13.45 1.05
N TYR A 61 7.60 13.56 -0.27
CA TYR A 61 7.67 14.81 -1.00
C TYR A 61 6.49 14.86 -1.97
N PHE A 62 5.80 15.99 -1.98
CA PHE A 62 4.68 16.28 -2.86
C PHE A 62 4.94 17.62 -3.54
N GLU A 63 4.75 17.64 -4.85
CA GLU A 63 4.87 18.83 -5.67
C GLU A 63 3.65 18.94 -6.57
N TYR A 64 3.11 20.15 -6.67
CA TYR A 64 2.12 20.50 -7.66
C TYR A 64 2.45 21.88 -8.20
N ASP A 65 2.84 21.94 -9.47
CA ASP A 65 3.10 23.18 -10.18
C ASP A 65 2.29 23.17 -11.49
N PRO A 66 1.12 23.82 -11.54
CA PRO A 66 0.32 23.89 -12.76
C PRO A 66 0.91 24.79 -13.85
N THR A 67 1.95 25.58 -13.54
CA THR A 67 2.54 26.57 -14.44
C THR A 67 3.76 26.05 -15.21
N PHE A 68 4.36 24.96 -14.75
CA PHE A 68 5.54 24.37 -15.38
C PHE A 68 5.20 23.53 -16.62
N ASN A 69 5.51 23.99 -17.83
CA ASN A 69 5.41 23.21 -19.09
C ASN A 69 4.15 22.34 -19.22
N GLY A 70 2.97 22.95 -19.01
CA GLY A 70 1.68 22.27 -19.06
C GLY A 70 1.22 21.69 -17.72
N GLY A 71 2.06 21.70 -16.70
CA GLY A 71 1.72 21.41 -15.32
C GLY A 71 2.30 20.07 -14.87
N THR A 72 2.78 20.05 -13.63
CA THR A 72 3.41 18.90 -12.97
C THR A 72 2.64 18.53 -11.71
N LEU A 73 2.39 17.24 -11.53
CA LEU A 73 2.11 16.62 -10.24
C LEU A 73 3.24 15.64 -9.94
N GLY A 74 4.00 15.92 -8.88
CA GLY A 74 5.09 15.10 -8.36
C GLY A 74 4.71 14.43 -7.04
N VAL A 75 4.85 13.11 -6.96
CA VAL A 75 4.71 12.37 -5.68
C VAL A 75 5.94 11.50 -5.50
N GLN A 76 6.70 11.72 -4.44
CA GLN A 76 7.86 10.91 -4.09
C GLN A 76 7.73 10.35 -2.68
N VAL A 77 7.73 9.01 -2.58
CA VAL A 77 7.59 8.28 -1.32
C VAL A 77 8.67 7.24 -1.15
N TYR A 78 9.12 7.07 0.08
CA TYR A 78 10.13 6.07 0.44
C TYR A 78 9.56 4.96 1.32
N ARG A 79 9.99 3.73 1.04
CA ARG A 79 9.84 2.58 1.93
C ARG A 79 11.18 1.88 2.02
N VAL A 80 11.83 2.00 3.17
CA VAL A 80 12.98 1.16 3.52
C VAL A 80 12.48 0.03 4.42
N GLY A 81 12.54 -1.20 3.89
CA GLY A 81 12.18 -2.41 4.62
C GLY A 81 13.10 -3.55 4.23
N ASP A 82 13.51 -4.38 5.18
CA ASP A 82 14.30 -5.60 4.98
C ASP A 82 15.52 -5.42 4.04
N GLY A 83 16.22 -4.28 4.15
CA GLY A 83 17.40 -3.96 3.36
C GLY A 83 17.14 -3.48 1.92
N ARG A 84 15.88 -3.34 1.49
CA ARG A 84 15.51 -2.80 0.17
C ARG A 84 15.00 -1.38 0.28
N LYS A 85 15.51 -0.49 -0.59
CA LYS A 85 14.99 0.86 -0.78
C LYS A 85 13.99 0.83 -1.94
N GLN A 86 12.75 1.21 -1.67
CA GLN A 86 11.73 1.38 -2.69
C GLN A 86 11.37 2.86 -2.77
N TYR A 87 11.31 3.39 -3.99
CA TYR A 87 10.81 4.72 -4.28
C TYR A 87 9.71 4.61 -5.33
N ILE A 88 8.69 5.45 -5.20
CA ILE A 88 7.67 5.65 -6.24
C ILE A 88 7.71 7.12 -6.59
N GLU A 89 7.86 7.41 -7.88
CA GLU A 89 7.81 8.74 -8.44
C GLU A 89 6.69 8.75 -9.49
N VAL A 90 5.69 9.61 -9.28
CA VAL A 90 4.65 9.88 -10.26
C VAL A 90 4.85 11.30 -10.73
N VAL A 91 5.11 11.48 -12.03
CA VAL A 91 5.20 12.78 -12.70
C VAL A 91 4.19 12.77 -13.83
N GLN A 92 3.14 13.59 -13.70
CA GLN A 92 2.22 13.85 -14.80
C GLN A 92 2.55 15.21 -15.39
N LEU A 93 3.03 15.22 -16.63
CA LEU A 93 3.17 16.42 -17.44
C LEU A 93 1.90 16.54 -18.28
N SER A 94 1.21 17.68 -18.24
CA SER A 94 0.15 17.90 -19.22
C SER A 94 0.77 18.35 -20.54
N GLU A 95 0.47 17.62 -21.61
CA GLU A 95 0.78 18.09 -22.95
C GLU A 95 -0.23 19.19 -23.30
N THR A 96 0.29 20.36 -23.64
CA THR A 96 -0.55 21.48 -24.10
C THR A 96 -1.15 21.07 -25.45
N VAL A 97 -2.49 21.00 -25.50
CA VAL A 97 -3.27 20.77 -26.74
C VAL A 97 -3.15 21.98 -27.67
#